data_AF-A0A6C1RHY1-F1
#
_entry.id   AF-A0A6C1RHY1-F1
#
_cell.length_a   1.000
_cell.length_b   1.000
_cell.length_c   1.000
_cell.angle_alpha   90.00
_cell.angle_beta   90.00
_cell.angle_gamma   90.00
#
_symmetry.space_group_name_H-M   'P 1'
#
loop_
_entity.id
_entity.type
_entity.pdbx_description
1 polymer ?
#
loop_
_entity_poly.entity_id
_entity_poly.type
_entity_poly.pdbx_seq_one_letter_code
_entity_poly.pdbx_strand_id
1 'polypeptide(L)'
;MHDEALIAALADATLADAFEILSGAAEHPDERPELLQSLVNGLRSHRRWVSHMLAAHYLERAMLQPDGSPRTEQVPALSLELLAREYHRIEDSTLQTVFFRLSTAYRWPPPNTVLMHAANQLLDRTQRSAGRLDAPWRRLARHYFQAAALRPDPALARLIDEIRRALRDRELVLLARATAAAMFD
;
A
#
# COMPACT_ATOMS: atom_id res chain seq x y z
N MET A 1 -21.74 14.39 -2.81
CA MET A 1 -20.70 15.44 -2.83
C MET A 1 -19.78 15.15 -4.00
N HIS A 2 -19.70 16.03 -5.00
CA HIS A 2 -18.81 15.85 -6.15
C HIS A 2 -17.35 15.91 -5.70
N ASP A 3 -16.51 15.00 -6.21
CA ASP A 3 -15.10 14.89 -5.81
C ASP A 3 -14.35 16.21 -6.00
N GLU A 4 -14.72 17.03 -6.99
CA GLU A 4 -14.15 18.36 -7.23
C GLU A 4 -14.26 19.29 -6.01
N ALA A 5 -15.43 19.36 -5.36
CA ALA A 5 -15.63 20.20 -4.18
C ALA A 5 -14.82 19.70 -2.99
N LEU A 6 -14.70 18.37 -2.85
CA LEU A 6 -13.89 17.74 -1.82
C LEU A 6 -12.40 17.99 -2.04
N ILE A 7 -11.91 17.85 -3.27
CA ILE A 7 -10.52 18.13 -3.65
C ILE A 7 -10.18 19.61 -3.40
N ALA A 8 -11.08 20.53 -3.75
CA ALA A 8 -10.92 21.96 -3.47
C ALA A 8 -10.84 22.23 -1.95
N ALA A 9 -11.75 21.64 -1.17
CA ALA A 9 -11.71 21.77 0.30
C ALA A 9 -10.40 21.22 0.89
N LEU A 10 -9.90 20.09 0.40
CA LEU A 10 -8.63 19.51 0.85
C LEU A 10 -7.41 20.35 0.45
N ALA A 11 -7.49 21.06 -0.68
CA ALA A 11 -6.43 21.96 -1.12
C ALA A 11 -6.30 23.17 -0.17
N ASP A 12 -7.37 23.65 0.45
CA ASP A 12 -7.29 24.81 1.35
C ASP A 12 -7.22 24.41 2.84
N ALA A 13 -7.41 23.13 3.15
CA ALA A 13 -7.46 22.61 4.51
C ALA A 13 -6.09 22.58 5.20
N THR A 14 -6.09 22.79 6.53
CA THR A 14 -4.96 22.38 7.36
C THR A 14 -4.83 20.86 7.35
N LEU A 15 -3.69 20.32 7.79
CA LEU A 15 -3.50 18.87 7.86
C LEU A 15 -4.55 18.18 8.75
N ALA A 16 -4.89 18.79 9.90
CA ALA A 16 -5.89 18.24 10.81
C ALA A 16 -7.28 18.21 10.15
N ASP A 17 -7.69 19.33 9.56
CA ASP A 17 -8.99 19.44 8.87
C ASP A 17 -9.06 18.46 7.69
N ALA A 18 -7.96 18.27 6.95
CA ALA A 18 -7.91 17.34 5.84
C ALA A 18 -8.16 15.88 6.28
N PHE A 19 -7.67 15.48 7.46
CA PHE A 19 -7.97 14.14 8.02
C PHE A 19 -9.43 14.00 8.45
N GLU A 20 -10.04 15.05 8.99
CA GLU A 20 -11.45 15.05 9.37
C GLU A 20 -12.36 14.97 8.13
N ILE A 21 -12.08 15.82 7.13
CA ILE A 21 -12.76 15.84 5.84
C ILE A 21 -12.72 14.45 5.18
N LEU A 22 -11.54 13.82 5.12
CA LEU A 22 -11.39 12.48 4.54
C LEU A 22 -12.04 11.39 5.39
N SER A 23 -12.10 11.55 6.71
CA SER A 23 -12.81 10.59 7.57
C SER A 23 -14.31 10.62 7.27
N GLY A 24 -14.92 11.81 7.15
CA GLY A 24 -16.32 11.93 6.75
C GLY A 24 -16.58 11.42 5.33
N ALA A 25 -15.67 11.69 4.39
CA ALA A 25 -15.77 11.15 3.03
C ALA A 25 -15.72 9.61 2.99
N ALA A 26 -14.97 8.99 3.90
CA ALA A 26 -14.81 7.54 3.98
C ALA A 26 -16.00 6.80 4.61
N GLU A 27 -16.93 7.51 5.28
CA GLU A 27 -18.15 6.90 5.84
C GLU A 27 -19.16 6.45 4.77
N HIS A 28 -19.02 6.97 3.56
CA HIS A 28 -19.84 6.62 2.40
C HIS A 28 -18.95 6.01 1.31
N PRO A 29 -18.68 4.69 1.37
CA PRO A 29 -17.53 4.04 0.73
C PRO A 29 -17.68 3.79 -0.78
N ASP A 30 -18.35 4.68 -1.51
CA ASP A 30 -18.34 4.63 -2.96
C ASP A 30 -16.89 4.82 -3.46
N GLU A 31 -16.52 4.13 -4.55
CA GLU A 31 -15.22 4.35 -5.16
C GLU A 31 -15.11 5.81 -5.65
N ARG A 32 -14.06 6.50 -5.20
CA ARG A 32 -13.75 7.90 -5.55
C ARG A 32 -12.39 7.98 -6.24
N PRO A 33 -12.28 7.48 -7.48
CA PRO A 33 -11.00 7.39 -8.18
C PRO A 33 -10.40 8.77 -8.46
N GLU A 34 -11.21 9.81 -8.65
CA GLU A 34 -10.77 11.19 -8.93
C GLU A 34 -10.15 11.84 -7.70
N LEU A 35 -10.79 11.67 -6.53
CA LEU A 35 -10.22 12.05 -5.25
C LEU A 35 -8.88 11.33 -5.02
N LEU A 36 -8.86 10.00 -5.19
CA LEU A 36 -7.64 9.21 -4.99
C LEU A 36 -6.52 9.63 -5.95
N GLN A 37 -6.84 9.85 -7.23
CA GLN A 37 -5.88 10.32 -8.23
C GLN A 37 -5.25 11.65 -7.81
N SER A 38 -6.05 12.57 -7.27
CA SER A 38 -5.60 13.88 -6.81
C SER A 38 -4.68 13.76 -5.59
N LEU A 39 -5.02 12.89 -4.63
CA LEU A 39 -4.18 12.62 -3.47
C LEU A 39 -2.85 11.95 -3.85
N VAL A 40 -2.85 10.99 -4.78
CA VAL A 40 -1.63 10.30 -5.24
C VAL A 40 -0.72 11.22 -6.05
N ASN A 41 -1.29 12.09 -6.89
CA ASN A 41 -0.54 13.07 -7.68
C ASN A 41 -0.03 14.24 -6.84
N GLY A 42 -0.62 14.46 -5.67
CA GLY A 42 -0.30 15.56 -4.77
C GLY A 42 -1.30 16.69 -4.88
N LEU A 43 -1.81 17.11 -3.74
CA LEU A 43 -2.61 18.34 -3.62
C LEU A 43 -1.67 19.55 -3.69
N ARG A 44 -2.08 20.62 -4.38
CA ARG A 44 -1.22 21.80 -4.63
C ARG A 44 -0.66 22.45 -3.35
N SER A 45 -1.41 22.36 -2.26
CA SER A 45 -1.07 22.97 -0.96
C SER A 45 -0.27 22.05 -0.04
N HIS A 46 -0.18 20.77 -0.34
CA HIS A 46 0.44 19.77 0.53
C HIS A 46 1.72 19.25 -0.10
N ARG A 47 2.71 18.93 0.74
CA ARG A 47 3.86 18.16 0.26
C ARG A 47 3.36 16.80 -0.23
N ARG A 48 4.05 16.23 -1.22
CA ARG A 48 3.67 14.95 -1.83
C ARG A 48 3.47 13.83 -0.81
N TRP A 49 4.41 13.68 0.13
CA TRP A 49 4.31 12.67 1.19
C TRP A 49 3.09 12.87 2.11
N VAL A 50 2.68 14.12 2.35
CA VAL A 50 1.44 14.42 3.10
C VAL A 50 0.22 13.95 2.30
N SER A 51 0.21 14.21 0.99
CA SER A 51 -0.89 13.75 0.12
C SER A 51 -0.96 12.22 0.07
N HIS A 52 0.18 11.52 0.11
CA HIS A 52 0.23 10.05 0.22
C HIS A 52 -0.29 9.55 1.57
N MET A 53 0.05 10.22 2.67
CA MET A 53 -0.54 9.89 3.98
C MET A 53 -2.05 10.09 4.02
N LEU A 54 -2.56 11.17 3.40
CA LEU A 54 -3.99 11.43 3.28
C LEU A 54 -4.68 10.36 2.41
N ALA A 55 -4.08 9.96 1.29
CA ALA A 55 -4.56 8.83 0.48
C ALA A 55 -4.63 7.53 1.29
N ALA A 56 -3.57 7.22 2.04
CA ALA A 56 -3.50 6.03 2.88
C ALA A 56 -4.63 6.01 3.92
N HIS A 57 -4.82 7.13 4.63
CA HIS A 57 -5.89 7.28 5.62
C HIS A 57 -7.28 7.12 5.00
N TYR A 58 -7.55 7.81 3.89
CA TYR A 58 -8.82 7.70 3.19
C TYR A 58 -9.13 6.24 2.81
N LEU A 59 -8.17 5.55 2.19
CA LEU A 59 -8.33 4.18 1.73
C LEU A 59 -8.55 3.19 2.89
N GLU A 60 -7.76 3.29 3.96
CA GLU A 60 -7.95 2.43 5.13
C GLU A 60 -9.33 2.63 5.74
N ARG A 61 -9.79 3.87 5.87
CA ARG A 61 -11.11 4.15 6.43
C ARG A 61 -12.25 3.74 5.53
N ALA A 62 -12.13 3.95 4.23
CA ALA A 62 -13.21 3.69 3.28
C ALA A 62 -13.35 2.20 2.96
N MET A 63 -12.24 1.45 2.98
CA MET A 63 -12.21 0.09 2.43
C MET A 63 -11.93 -1.00 3.48
N LEU A 64 -11.35 -0.67 4.63
CA LEU A 64 -10.98 -1.66 5.64
C LEU A 64 -11.69 -1.43 6.98
N GLN A 65 -12.14 -2.54 7.57
CA GLN A 65 -12.58 -2.57 8.96
C GLN A 65 -11.35 -2.42 9.89
N PRO A 66 -11.54 -2.08 11.18
CA PRO A 66 -10.44 -1.95 12.13
C PRO A 66 -9.56 -3.22 12.25
N ASP A 67 -10.14 -4.40 12.04
CA ASP A 67 -9.43 -5.68 12.04
C ASP A 67 -8.67 -5.97 10.72
N GLY A 68 -8.82 -5.09 9.72
CA GLY A 68 -8.21 -5.22 8.40
C GLY A 68 -8.99 -6.08 7.41
N SER A 69 -10.18 -6.56 7.76
CA SER A 69 -11.08 -7.20 6.80
C SER A 69 -11.71 -6.16 5.85
N PRO A 70 -12.15 -6.56 4.65
CA PRO A 70 -12.88 -5.69 3.75
C PRO A 70 -14.14 -5.11 4.40
N ARG A 71 -14.45 -3.83 4.13
CA ARG A 71 -15.74 -3.22 4.51
C ARG A 71 -16.90 -3.63 3.62
N THR A 72 -16.58 -3.97 2.38
CA THR A 72 -17.52 -4.43 1.36
C THR A 72 -16.93 -5.65 0.68
N GLU A 73 -17.78 -6.52 0.14
CA GLU A 73 -17.35 -7.65 -0.69
C GLU A 73 -16.88 -7.19 -2.08
N GLN A 74 -17.32 -6.01 -2.51
CA GLN A 74 -16.95 -5.46 -3.80
C GLN A 74 -15.49 -4.99 -3.78
N VAL A 75 -14.69 -5.56 -4.68
CA VAL A 75 -13.29 -5.17 -4.86
C VAL A 75 -13.23 -3.72 -5.37
N PRO A 76 -12.43 -2.83 -4.73
CA PRO A 76 -12.25 -1.46 -5.19
C PRO A 76 -11.26 -1.42 -6.37
N ALA A 77 -11.68 -1.98 -7.51
CA ALA A 77 -10.81 -2.30 -8.63
C ALA A 77 -10.18 -1.03 -9.23
N LEU A 78 -10.94 0.05 -9.40
CA LEU A 78 -10.41 1.29 -9.96
C LEU A 78 -9.34 1.89 -9.05
N SER A 79 -9.58 1.86 -7.74
CA SER A 79 -8.65 2.35 -6.74
C SER A 79 -7.34 1.54 -6.72
N LEU A 80 -7.44 0.21 -6.78
CA LEU A 80 -6.27 -0.68 -6.80
C LEU A 80 -5.48 -0.57 -8.11
N GLU A 81 -6.15 -0.48 -9.26
CA GLU A 81 -5.50 -0.28 -10.56
C GLU A 81 -4.76 1.05 -10.64
N LEU A 82 -5.38 2.12 -10.12
CA LEU A 82 -4.74 3.43 -10.03
C LEU A 82 -3.47 3.38 -9.17
N LEU A 83 -3.56 2.83 -7.97
CA LEU A 83 -2.38 2.70 -7.09
C LEU A 83 -1.29 1.85 -7.73
N ALA A 84 -1.65 0.77 -8.42
CA ALA A 84 -0.70 -0.09 -9.10
C ALA A 84 0.01 0.65 -10.25
N ARG A 85 -0.72 1.44 -11.06
CA ARG A 85 -0.14 2.27 -12.12
C ARG A 85 0.82 3.31 -11.56
N GLU A 86 0.44 3.95 -10.47
CA GLU A 86 1.21 5.01 -9.84
C GLU A 86 2.25 4.49 -8.82
N TYR A 87 2.38 3.18 -8.62
CA TYR A 87 3.17 2.61 -7.51
C TYR A 87 4.63 3.10 -7.50
N HIS A 88 5.25 3.20 -8.68
CA HIS A 88 6.63 3.69 -8.84
C HIS A 88 6.84 5.16 -8.41
N ARG A 89 5.75 5.91 -8.25
CA ARG A 89 5.70 7.31 -7.78
C ARG A 89 5.35 7.43 -6.31
N ILE A 90 4.94 6.34 -5.68
CA ILE A 90 4.60 6.29 -4.26
C ILE A 90 5.88 6.02 -3.50
N GLU A 91 6.46 7.06 -2.93
CA GLU A 91 7.69 6.99 -2.11
C GLU A 91 7.37 6.68 -0.64
N ASP A 92 6.14 6.92 -0.22
CA ASP A 92 5.70 6.73 1.15
C ASP A 92 5.33 5.27 1.44
N SER A 93 6.09 4.65 2.35
CA SER A 93 5.87 3.25 2.77
C SER A 93 4.51 2.98 3.41
N THR A 94 3.83 4.01 3.95
CA THR A 94 2.48 3.88 4.52
C THR A 94 1.48 3.63 3.42
N LEU A 95 1.47 4.44 2.36
CA LEU A 95 0.55 4.24 1.23
C LEU A 95 0.85 2.91 0.51
N GLN A 96 2.12 2.56 0.34
CA GLN A 96 2.48 1.23 -0.19
C GLN A 96 1.96 0.09 0.69
N THR A 97 2.04 0.25 2.02
CA THR A 97 1.52 -0.74 2.98
C THR A 97 0.00 -0.90 2.81
N VAL A 98 -0.73 0.20 2.71
CA VAL A 98 -2.19 0.19 2.50
C VAL A 98 -2.54 -0.50 1.19
N PHE A 99 -1.83 -0.20 0.10
CA PHE A 99 -2.02 -0.87 -1.18
C PHE A 99 -1.91 -2.41 -1.06
N PHE A 100 -0.85 -2.93 -0.43
CA PHE A 100 -0.71 -4.38 -0.27
C PHE A 100 -1.73 -4.98 0.70
N ARG A 101 -2.07 -4.24 1.76
CA ARG A 101 -3.08 -4.67 2.72
C ARG A 101 -4.45 -4.80 2.06
N LEU A 102 -4.85 -3.84 1.23
CA LEU A 102 -6.05 -3.91 0.40
C LEU A 102 -5.99 -5.08 -0.58
N SER A 103 -4.85 -5.25 -1.27
CA SER A 103 -4.65 -6.35 -2.21
C SER A 103 -4.86 -7.71 -1.55
N THR A 104 -4.32 -7.91 -0.33
CA THR A 104 -4.55 -9.13 0.44
C THR A 104 -6.00 -9.27 0.91
N ALA A 105 -6.58 -8.20 1.48
CA ALA A 105 -7.95 -8.23 2.03
C ALA A 105 -8.98 -8.59 0.95
N TYR A 106 -8.83 -8.01 -0.25
CA TYR A 106 -9.71 -8.23 -1.40
C TYR A 106 -9.26 -9.38 -2.31
N ARG A 107 -8.20 -10.12 -1.94
CA ARG A 107 -7.59 -11.18 -2.76
C ARG A 107 -7.29 -10.73 -4.20
N TRP A 108 -6.95 -9.45 -4.37
CA TRP A 108 -6.63 -8.86 -5.67
C TRP A 108 -5.12 -8.99 -5.90
N PRO A 109 -4.66 -9.79 -6.87
CA PRO A 109 -3.23 -10.06 -7.05
C PRO A 109 -2.53 -8.86 -7.69
N PRO A 110 -1.57 -8.20 -7.01
CA PRO A 110 -0.87 -7.04 -7.58
C PRO A 110 -0.11 -7.40 -8.87
N PRO A 111 0.05 -6.47 -9.83
CA PRO A 111 0.85 -6.70 -11.03
C PRO A 111 2.30 -7.10 -10.70
N ASN A 112 2.88 -8.01 -11.50
CA ASN A 112 4.28 -8.45 -11.32
C ASN A 112 5.27 -7.27 -11.31
N THR A 113 5.02 -6.24 -12.14
CA THR A 113 5.85 -5.03 -12.16
C THR A 113 5.87 -4.30 -10.81
N VAL A 114 4.72 -4.23 -10.14
CA VAL A 114 4.59 -3.65 -8.80
C VAL A 114 5.29 -4.52 -7.75
N LEU A 115 5.06 -5.83 -7.80
CA LEU A 115 5.68 -6.78 -6.87
C LEU A 115 7.21 -6.78 -6.99
N MET A 116 7.75 -6.79 -8.21
CA MET A 116 9.20 -6.72 -8.46
C MET A 116 9.78 -5.38 -8.01
N HIS A 117 9.06 -4.27 -8.22
CA HIS A 117 9.52 -2.96 -7.77
C HIS A 117 9.60 -2.89 -6.24
N ALA A 118 8.55 -3.29 -5.53
CA ALA A 118 8.51 -3.32 -4.08
C ALA A 118 9.57 -4.26 -3.48
N ALA A 119 9.79 -5.42 -4.10
CA ALA A 119 10.82 -6.37 -3.71
C ALA A 119 12.23 -5.75 -3.78
N ASN A 120 12.55 -5.07 -4.88
CA ASN A 120 13.84 -4.39 -5.04
C ASN A 120 14.03 -3.27 -4.01
N GLN A 121 12.98 -2.47 -3.73
CA GLN A 121 13.02 -1.46 -2.67
C GLN A 121 13.28 -2.09 -1.29
N LEU A 122 12.58 -3.19 -0.97
CA LEU A 122 12.77 -3.92 0.28
C LEU A 122 14.18 -4.52 0.39
N LEU A 123 14.72 -5.07 -0.69
CA LEU A 123 16.08 -5.61 -0.71
C LEU A 123 17.12 -4.52 -0.45
N ASP A 124 17.06 -3.42 -1.20
CA ASP A 124 17.97 -2.26 -1.03
C ASP A 124 17.88 -1.71 0.40
N ARG A 125 16.67 -1.53 0.93
CA ARG A 125 16.47 -1.05 2.30
C ARG A 125 17.04 -2.03 3.33
N THR A 126 16.82 -3.33 3.15
CA THR A 126 17.32 -4.37 4.05
C THR A 126 18.85 -4.40 4.05
N GLN A 127 19.48 -4.28 2.89
CA GLN A 127 20.94 -4.22 2.76
C GLN A 127 21.53 -2.99 3.45
N ARG A 128 20.96 -1.79 3.18
CA ARG A 128 21.42 -0.53 3.80
C ARG A 128 21.25 -0.50 5.32
N SER A 129 20.26 -1.22 5.84
CA SER A 129 19.97 -1.30 7.28
C SER A 129 20.63 -2.50 7.97
N ALA A 130 21.55 -3.20 7.30
CA ALA A 130 22.20 -4.42 7.79
C ALA A 130 21.21 -5.48 8.31
N GLY A 131 20.04 -5.56 7.66
CA GLY A 131 18.97 -6.51 7.95
C GLY A 131 17.94 -6.06 8.99
N ARG A 132 18.03 -4.82 9.51
CA ARG A 132 17.13 -4.30 10.55
C ARG A 132 16.21 -3.21 9.99
N LEU A 133 15.03 -3.62 9.55
CA LEU A 133 13.99 -2.68 9.10
C LEU A 133 13.38 -1.92 10.29
N ASP A 134 13.12 -0.63 10.09
CA ASP A 134 12.32 0.18 11.02
C ASP A 134 10.82 -0.18 10.95
N ALA A 135 10.00 0.43 11.80
CA ALA A 135 8.59 0.04 11.93
C ALA A 135 7.77 0.20 10.63
N PRO A 136 7.86 1.32 9.88
CA PRO A 136 7.19 1.44 8.58
C PRO A 136 7.60 0.37 7.58
N TRP A 137 8.91 0.14 7.40
CA TRP A 137 9.42 -0.83 6.44
C TRP A 137 9.12 -2.28 6.84
N ARG A 138 9.09 -2.59 8.14
CA ARG A 138 8.66 -3.89 8.66
C ARG A 138 7.19 -4.18 8.36
N ARG A 139 6.30 -3.18 8.52
CA ARG A 139 4.88 -3.31 8.16
C ARG A 139 4.70 -3.54 6.67
N LEU A 140 5.39 -2.76 5.85
CA LEU A 140 5.40 -2.93 4.40
C LEU A 140 5.83 -4.35 4.01
N ALA A 141 6.97 -4.82 4.53
CA ALA A 141 7.49 -6.16 4.24
C ALA A 141 6.46 -7.26 4.56
N ARG A 142 5.80 -7.17 5.72
CA ARG A 142 4.77 -8.15 6.13
C ARG A 142 3.63 -8.23 5.12
N HIS A 143 3.05 -7.08 4.75
CA HIS A 143 1.92 -7.05 3.81
C HIS A 143 2.34 -7.37 2.38
N TYR A 144 3.54 -6.95 1.97
CA TYR A 144 4.12 -7.32 0.68
C TYR A 144 4.25 -8.84 0.55
N PHE A 145 4.81 -9.55 1.53
CA PHE A 145 4.96 -11.01 1.45
C PHE A 145 3.61 -11.75 1.38
N GLN A 146 2.58 -11.23 2.03
CA GLN A 146 1.21 -11.77 1.95
C GLN A 146 0.60 -11.54 0.57
N ALA A 147 0.71 -10.33 0.03
CA ALA A 147 0.16 -9.98 -1.28
C ALA A 147 0.92 -10.69 -2.42
N ALA A 148 2.24 -10.87 -2.28
CA ALA A 148 3.05 -11.59 -3.25
C ALA A 148 2.60 -13.04 -3.40
N ALA A 149 2.17 -13.70 -2.32
CA ALA A 149 1.66 -15.07 -2.37
C ALA A 149 0.39 -15.23 -3.24
N LEU A 150 -0.33 -14.14 -3.54
CA LEU A 150 -1.49 -14.18 -4.45
C LEU A 150 -1.08 -14.37 -5.92
N ARG A 151 0.20 -14.19 -6.25
CA ARG A 151 0.71 -14.30 -7.62
C ARG A 151 2.04 -15.07 -7.64
N PRO A 152 1.99 -16.41 -7.70
CA PRO A 152 3.19 -17.22 -7.82
C PRO A 152 4.01 -16.85 -9.05
N ASP A 153 5.28 -16.51 -8.84
CA ASP A 153 6.22 -16.18 -9.89
C ASP A 153 7.63 -16.63 -9.47
N PRO A 154 8.32 -17.49 -10.23
CA PRO A 154 9.63 -18.01 -9.84
C PRO A 154 10.74 -16.95 -9.73
N ALA A 155 10.67 -15.87 -10.52
CA ALA A 155 11.64 -14.77 -10.42
C ALA A 155 11.40 -13.96 -9.15
N LEU A 156 10.14 -13.70 -8.82
CA LEU A 156 9.74 -13.06 -7.57
C LEU A 156 10.15 -13.90 -6.35
N ALA A 157 9.95 -15.22 -6.41
CA ALA A 157 10.30 -16.14 -5.34
C ALA A 157 11.81 -16.10 -5.01
N ARG A 158 12.66 -16.03 -6.03
CA ARG A 158 14.12 -15.86 -5.85
C ARG A 158 14.44 -14.55 -5.15
N LEU A 159 13.81 -13.46 -5.57
CA LEU A 159 14.04 -12.15 -4.98
C LEU A 159 13.56 -12.07 -3.51
N ILE A 160 12.44 -12.71 -3.19
CA ILE A 160 11.97 -12.87 -1.80
C ILE A 160 12.96 -13.68 -0.98
N ASP A 161 13.55 -14.74 -1.54
CA ASP A 161 14.59 -15.52 -0.85
C ASP A 161 15.87 -14.70 -0.60
N GLU A 162 16.24 -13.81 -1.52
CA GLU A 162 17.36 -12.87 -1.32
C GLU A 162 17.07 -11.88 -0.19
N ILE A 163 15.87 -11.27 -0.15
CA ILE A 163 15.44 -10.40 0.95
C ILE A 163 15.50 -11.18 2.28
N ARG A 164 14.96 -12.40 2.30
CA ARG A 164 14.97 -13.28 3.48
C ARG A 164 16.38 -13.50 4.02
N ARG A 165 17.36 -13.74 3.15
CA ARG A 165 18.77 -13.97 3.56
C ARG A 165 19.41 -12.72 4.16
N ALA A 166 18.95 -11.53 3.75
CA ALA A 166 19.45 -10.26 4.26
C ALA A 166 18.77 -9.81 5.57
N LEU A 167 17.55 -10.30 5.86
CA LEU A 167 16.78 -9.93 7.06
C LEU A 167 17.37 -10.50 8.35
N ARG A 168 17.25 -9.73 9.44
CA ARG A 168 17.55 -10.18 10.82
C ARG A 168 16.31 -10.31 11.70
N ASP A 169 15.15 -9.88 11.21
CA ASP A 169 13.88 -10.02 11.91
C ASP A 169 13.35 -11.46 11.72
N ARG A 170 13.33 -12.24 12.81
CA ARG A 170 12.92 -13.65 12.77
C ARG A 170 11.51 -13.84 12.21
N GLU A 171 10.58 -12.94 12.53
CA GLU A 171 9.19 -13.04 12.08
C GLU A 171 9.14 -12.87 10.55
N LEU A 172 9.79 -11.82 10.03
CA LEU A 172 9.83 -11.56 8.60
C LEU A 172 10.60 -12.63 7.83
N VAL A 173 11.67 -13.20 8.41
CA VAL A 173 12.42 -14.32 7.81
C VAL A 173 11.52 -15.53 7.61
N LEU A 174 10.72 -15.89 8.62
CA LEU A 174 9.80 -17.02 8.54
C LEU A 174 8.69 -16.75 7.52
N LEU A 175 8.14 -15.55 7.50
CA LEU A 175 7.12 -15.15 6.54
C LEU A 175 7.65 -15.18 5.09
N ALA A 176 8.80 -14.56 4.84
CA ALA A 176 9.42 -14.56 3.52
C ALA A 176 9.74 -15.98 3.03
N ARG A 177 10.20 -16.87 3.93
CA ARG A 177 10.43 -18.28 3.62
C ARG A 177 9.14 -18.99 3.20
N ALA A 178 8.06 -18.81 3.98
CA ALA A 178 6.78 -19.43 3.69
C ALA A 178 6.21 -18.94 2.35
N THR A 179 6.29 -17.62 2.10
CA THR A 179 5.87 -17.02 0.83
C THR A 179 6.66 -17.58 -0.35
N ALA A 180 8.00 -17.61 -0.27
CA ALA A 180 8.82 -18.12 -1.36
C ALA A 180 8.57 -19.60 -1.63
N ALA A 181 8.38 -20.42 -0.60
CA ALA A 181 8.07 -21.84 -0.74
C ALA A 181 6.74 -22.06 -1.46
N ALA A 182 5.69 -21.33 -1.06
CA ALA A 182 4.36 -21.42 -1.66
C ALA A 182 4.30 -20.99 -3.14
N MET A 183 5.37 -20.41 -3.68
CA MET A 183 5.46 -20.02 -5.10
C MET A 183 6.09 -21.08 -6.00
N PHE A 184 6.68 -22.14 -5.44
CA PHE A 184 7.29 -23.24 -6.18
C PHE A 184 6.44 -24.52 -6.18
N ASP A 185 5.39 -24.57 -5.35
CA ASP A 185 4.40 -25.65 -5.28
C ASP A 185 3.29 -25.46 -6.32
#